data_AF-A0A640VY81-F1
#
_entry.id   AF-A0A640VY81-F1
#
_cell.length_a   1.000
_cell.length_b   1.000
_cell.length_c   1.000
_cell.angle_alpha   90.00
_cell.angle_beta   90.00
_cell.angle_gamma   90.00
#
_symmetry.space_group_name_H-M   'P 1'
#
loop_
_entity.id
_entity.type
_entity.pdbx_description
1 polymer ?
#
loop_
_entity_poly.entity_id
_entity_poly.type
_entity_poly.pdbx_seq_one_letter_code
_entity_poly.pdbx_strand_id
1 'polypeptide(L)'
;MTIWYTADTHFGHENIIKHCSRPFESASHMDAMLLANLAARVGPEDTLWIVGDFAFGPRAKDKKWLSNLFARLPGKEKHLVVGNHDGDATQELPWTSICHMAEVPDDSGPLAIGVLVPTARLRPPRLRTVNPSSW
;
A
#
# COMPACT_ATOMS: atom_id res chain seq x y z
N MET A 1 17.15 -7.43 8.54
CA MET A 1 15.82 -6.84 8.60
C MET A 1 15.77 -5.80 7.50
N THR A 2 14.91 -6.00 6.51
CA THR A 2 14.72 -5.08 5.39
C THR A 2 13.34 -4.44 5.50
N ILE A 3 13.23 -3.17 5.13
CA ILE A 3 11.96 -2.45 5.11
C ILE A 3 11.41 -2.48 3.68
N TRP A 4 10.16 -2.91 3.55
CA TRP A 4 9.43 -2.97 2.28
C TRP A 4 8.27 -1.98 2.29
N TYR A 5 8.02 -1.35 1.15
CA TYR A 5 6.94 -0.39 0.98
C TYR A 5 6.08 -0.79 -0.22
N THR A 6 4.77 -0.67 -0.08
CA THR A 6 3.81 -0.71 -1.18
C THR A 6 2.64 0.23 -0.88
N ALA A 7 1.88 0.62 -1.89
CA ALA A 7 0.71 1.48 -1.76
C ALA A 7 -0.46 0.91 -2.57
N ASP A 8 -1.67 1.41 -2.31
CA ASP A 8 -2.84 1.26 -3.20
C ASP A 8 -3.17 -0.19 -3.56
N THR A 9 -3.02 -1.11 -2.60
CA THR A 9 -3.31 -2.53 -2.84
C THR A 9 -4.76 -2.73 -3.24
N HIS A 10 -5.69 -1.94 -2.69
CA HIS A 10 -7.12 -1.95 -3.04
C HIS A 10 -7.70 -3.39 -3.03
N PHE A 11 -7.31 -4.20 -2.04
CA PHE A 11 -7.77 -5.58 -1.94
C PHE A 11 -9.30 -5.66 -1.97
N GLY A 12 -9.84 -6.56 -2.79
CA GLY A 12 -11.27 -6.75 -2.97
C GLY A 12 -11.99 -5.73 -3.87
N HIS A 13 -11.27 -4.75 -4.45
CA HIS A 13 -11.88 -3.68 -5.24
C HIS A 13 -12.01 -4.04 -6.74
N GLU A 14 -13.12 -4.66 -7.13
CA GLU A 14 -13.34 -5.09 -8.52
C GLU A 14 -13.25 -3.94 -9.54
N ASN A 15 -13.82 -2.78 -9.23
CA ASN A 15 -13.88 -1.66 -10.17
C ASN A 15 -12.52 -1.00 -10.42
N ILE A 16 -11.54 -1.13 -9.50
CA ILE A 16 -10.22 -0.50 -9.67
C ILE A 16 -9.47 -1.05 -10.88
N ILE A 17 -9.74 -2.30 -11.25
CA ILE A 17 -9.13 -2.95 -12.39
C ILE A 17 -9.44 -2.17 -13.66
N LYS A 18 -10.72 -1.82 -13.86
CA LYS A 18 -11.17 -1.03 -15.01
C LYS A 18 -10.73 0.43 -14.89
N HIS A 19 -10.87 1.04 -13.72
CA HIS A 19 -10.55 2.46 -13.53
C HIS A 19 -9.06 2.78 -13.72
N CYS A 20 -8.17 1.87 -13.32
CA CYS A 20 -6.73 2.05 -13.41
C CYS A 20 -6.07 1.18 -14.48
N SER A 21 -6.85 0.49 -15.32
CA SER A 21 -6.34 -0.46 -16.33
C SER A 21 -5.36 -1.49 -15.75
N ARG A 22 -5.65 -2.01 -14.55
CA ARG A 22 -4.80 -3.03 -13.91
C ARG A 22 -4.91 -4.34 -14.69
N PRO A 23 -3.80 -5.08 -14.90
CA PRO A 23 -3.77 -6.27 -15.75
C PRO A 23 -4.29 -7.53 -15.01
N PHE A 24 -5.49 -7.46 -14.44
CA PHE A 24 -6.10 -8.57 -13.71
C PHE A 24 -7.51 -8.85 -14.20
N GLU A 25 -7.90 -10.12 -14.14
CA GLU A 25 -9.21 -10.58 -14.62
C GLU A 25 -10.34 -10.32 -13.62
N SER A 26 -10.01 -10.28 -12.33
CA SER A 26 -10.95 -10.03 -11.23
C SER A 26 -10.21 -9.55 -9.98
N ALA A 27 -10.93 -8.99 -9.00
CA ALA A 27 -10.35 -8.62 -7.72
C ALA A 27 -9.70 -9.82 -7.03
N SER A 28 -10.31 -11.00 -7.08
CA SER A 28 -9.72 -12.19 -6.44
C SER A 28 -8.42 -12.63 -7.11
N HIS A 29 -8.29 -12.48 -8.43
CA HIS A 29 -7.04 -12.73 -9.15
C HIS A 29 -5.98 -11.69 -8.73
N MET A 30 -6.33 -10.40 -8.71
CA MET A 30 -5.44 -9.33 -8.24
C MET A 30 -4.96 -9.58 -6.80
N ASP A 31 -5.89 -9.85 -5.87
CA ASP A 31 -5.60 -10.08 -4.46
C ASP A 31 -4.60 -11.24 -4.29
N ALA A 32 -4.79 -12.35 -5.02
CA ALA A 32 -3.90 -13.50 -4.98
C ALA A 32 -2.50 -13.17 -5.50
N MET A 33 -2.39 -12.43 -6.60
CA MET A 33 -1.11 -12.06 -7.19
C MET A 33 -0.33 -11.07 -6.33
N LEU A 34 -1.00 -10.08 -5.75
CA LEU A 34 -0.37 -9.13 -4.81
C LEU A 34 0.18 -9.85 -3.58
N LEU A 35 -0.60 -10.74 -2.97
CA LEU A 35 -0.16 -11.52 -1.80
C LEU A 35 1.01 -12.45 -2.14
N ALA A 36 0.97 -13.12 -3.28
CA ALA A 36 2.08 -13.98 -3.72
C ALA A 36 3.37 -13.16 -3.94
N ASN A 37 3.25 -11.99 -4.57
CA ASN A 37 4.40 -11.10 -4.83
C ASN A 37 5.01 -10.55 -3.54
N LEU A 38 4.18 -10.20 -2.56
CA LEU A 38 4.63 -9.77 -1.23
C LEU A 38 5.33 -10.93 -0.51
N ALA A 39 4.71 -12.11 -0.45
CA ALA A 39 5.27 -13.27 0.24
C ALA A 39 6.61 -13.75 -0.37
N ALA A 40 6.80 -13.53 -1.67
CA ALA A 40 8.05 -13.86 -2.36
C ALA A 40 9.22 -12.91 -2.04
N ARG A 41 8.95 -11.73 -1.45
CA ARG A 41 9.95 -10.66 -1.23
C ARG A 41 10.15 -10.34 0.25
N VAL A 42 9.07 -10.26 1.01
CA VAL A 42 9.10 -9.87 2.41
C VAL A 42 9.37 -11.10 3.27
N GLY A 43 10.55 -11.14 3.89
CA GLY A 43 10.96 -12.21 4.78
C GLY A 43 10.19 -12.21 6.11
N PRO A 44 10.27 -13.29 6.89
CA PRO A 44 9.56 -13.41 8.17
C PRO A 44 10.05 -12.43 9.25
N GLU A 45 11.27 -11.90 9.13
CA GLU A 45 11.85 -10.91 10.05
C GLU A 45 11.84 -9.48 9.48
N ASP A 46 11.20 -9.26 8.33
CA ASP A 46 11.15 -7.96 7.65
C ASP A 46 9.93 -7.13 8.09
N THR A 47 9.99 -5.84 7.77
CA THR A 47 8.94 -4.87 8.04
C THR A 47 8.23 -4.50 6.75
N LEU A 48 6.90 -4.53 6.74
CA LEU A 48 6.06 -4.14 5.61
C LEU A 48 5.27 -2.88 5.94
N TRP A 49 5.46 -1.83 5.14
CA TRP A 49 4.64 -0.63 5.14
C TRP A 49 3.65 -0.66 3.98
N ILE A 50 2.36 -0.53 4.32
CA ILE A 50 1.28 -0.27 3.39
C ILE A 50 0.99 1.22 3.46
N VAL A 51 1.18 1.90 2.34
CA VAL A 51 0.98 3.34 2.20
C VAL A 51 -0.36 3.61 1.55
N GLY A 52 -1.41 3.52 2.35
CA GLY A 52 -2.77 3.90 1.99
C GLY A 52 -3.51 2.89 1.13
N ASP A 53 -4.83 2.99 1.24
CA ASP A 53 -5.84 2.31 0.44
C ASP A 53 -5.63 0.79 0.37
N PHE A 54 -5.57 0.19 1.57
CA PHE A 54 -5.29 -1.22 1.76
C PHE A 54 -6.36 -2.11 1.10
N ALA A 55 -7.63 -1.89 1.44
CA ALA A 55 -8.75 -2.70 0.97
C ALA A 55 -9.98 -1.82 0.73
N PHE A 56 -10.75 -2.12 -0.33
CA PHE A 56 -11.96 -1.37 -0.66
C PHE A 56 -13.04 -2.23 -1.31
N GLY A 57 -14.29 -1.76 -1.25
CA GLY A 57 -15.45 -2.43 -1.84
C GLY A 57 -16.24 -3.27 -0.83
N PRO A 58 -17.25 -4.03 -1.29
CA PRO A 58 -18.16 -4.78 -0.41
C PRO A 58 -17.44 -5.78 0.51
N ARG A 59 -16.37 -6.44 0.04
CA ARG A 59 -15.61 -7.42 0.83
C ARG A 59 -14.86 -6.77 1.99
N ALA A 60 -14.36 -5.55 1.81
CA ALA A 60 -13.68 -4.79 2.87
C ALA A 60 -14.61 -4.41 4.03
N LYS A 61 -15.93 -4.60 3.91
CA LYS A 61 -16.88 -4.43 5.02
C LYS A 61 -17.04 -5.70 5.88
N ASP A 62 -16.59 -6.85 5.38
CA ASP A 62 -16.58 -8.10 6.12
C ASP A 62 -15.30 -8.19 6.96
N LYS A 63 -15.46 -8.02 8.29
CA LYS A 63 -14.34 -8.08 9.25
C LYS A 63 -13.62 -9.42 9.19
N LYS A 64 -14.32 -10.54 9.00
CA LYS A 64 -13.69 -11.87 8.92
C LYS A 64 -12.84 -11.99 7.66
N TRP A 65 -13.35 -11.47 6.54
CA TRP A 65 -12.57 -11.44 5.30
C TRP A 65 -11.31 -10.58 5.45
N LEU A 66 -11.43 -9.37 6.03
CA LEU A 66 -10.28 -8.50 6.30
C LEU A 66 -9.26 -9.14 7.23
N SER A 67 -9.68 -9.78 8.32
CA SER A 67 -8.77 -10.49 9.23
C SER A 67 -8.04 -11.64 8.52
N ASN A 68 -8.74 -12.41 7.68
CA ASN A 68 -8.13 -13.49 6.90
C ASN A 68 -7.15 -12.97 5.84
N LEU A 69 -7.46 -11.83 5.21
CA LEU A 69 -6.57 -11.16 4.28
C LEU A 69 -5.30 -10.68 5.01
N PHE A 70 -5.47 -9.97 6.13
CA PHE A 70 -4.36 -9.44 6.92
C PHE A 70 -3.43 -10.54 7.43
N ALA A 71 -3.98 -11.66 7.90
CA ALA A 71 -3.21 -12.81 8.37
C ALA A 71 -2.30 -13.43 7.29
N ARG A 72 -2.58 -13.19 6.00
CA ARG A 72 -1.77 -13.65 4.87
C ARG A 72 -0.66 -12.67 4.48
N LEU A 73 -0.64 -11.46 5.04
CA LEU A 73 0.45 -10.52 4.80
C LEU A 73 1.75 -11.08 5.43
N PRO A 74 2.87 -11.06 4.69
CA PRO A 74 4.17 -11.46 5.21
C PRO A 74 4.76 -10.41 6.16
N GLY A 75 5.96 -10.66 6.66
CA GLY A 75 6.68 -9.73 7.55
C GLY A 75 6.32 -9.91 9.02
N LYS A 76 7.29 -9.57 9.86
CA LYS A 76 7.16 -9.52 11.32
C LYS A 76 6.31 -8.34 11.75
N GLU A 77 6.61 -7.19 11.15
CA GLU A 77 5.97 -5.92 11.43
C GLU A 77 5.19 -5.43 10.22
N LYS A 78 4.01 -4.89 10.46
CA LYS A 78 3.09 -4.42 9.42
C LYS A 78 2.58 -3.06 9.83
N HIS A 79 2.85 -2.04 9.04
CA HIS A 79 2.46 -0.66 9.33
C HIS A 79 1.53 -0.12 8.26
N LEU A 80 0.59 0.73 8.68
CA LEU A 80 -0.33 1.43 7.77
C LEU A 80 -0.09 2.93 7.85
N VAL A 81 0.22 3.56 6.72
CA VAL A 81 -0.03 4.99 6.52
C VAL A 81 -1.43 5.13 5.94
N VAL A 82 -2.35 5.75 6.67
CA VAL A 82 -3.79 5.75 6.36
C VAL A 82 -4.09 6.50 5.07
N GLY A 83 -4.72 5.80 4.11
CA GLY A 83 -5.29 6.36 2.89
C GLY A 83 -6.77 6.73 3.04
N ASN A 84 -7.36 7.35 2.00
CA ASN A 84 -8.75 7.81 2.07
C ASN A 84 -9.78 6.66 2.03
N HIS A 85 -9.39 5.45 1.63
CA HIS A 85 -10.26 4.27 1.66
C HIS A 85 -10.12 3.44 2.94
N ASP A 86 -9.17 3.76 3.81
CA ASP A 86 -8.91 3.01 5.03
C ASP A 86 -9.80 3.49 6.18
N GLY A 87 -11.05 3.01 6.20
CA GLY A 87 -11.99 3.25 7.31
C GLY A 87 -11.72 2.40 8.55
N ASP A 88 -12.58 2.53 9.55
CA ASP A 88 -12.43 1.89 10.88
C ASP A 88 -12.13 0.40 10.81
N ALA A 89 -12.83 -0.36 9.96
CA ALA A 89 -12.61 -1.81 9.85
C ALA A 89 -11.19 -2.19 9.39
N THR A 90 -10.56 -1.35 8.55
CA THR A 90 -9.17 -1.54 8.12
C THR A 90 -8.20 -1.13 9.23
N GLN A 91 -8.48 -0.03 9.92
CA GLN A 91 -7.62 0.47 11.00
C GLN A 91 -7.72 -0.39 12.29
N GLU A 92 -8.80 -1.14 12.48
CA GLU A 92 -8.96 -2.09 13.60
C GLU A 92 -8.13 -3.39 13.42
N LEU A 93 -7.51 -3.62 12.26
CA LEU A 93 -6.64 -4.77 12.03
C LEU A 93 -5.38 -4.69 12.91
N PRO A 94 -4.72 -5.83 13.22
CA PRO A 94 -3.58 -5.86 14.14
C PRO A 94 -2.28 -5.37 13.48
N TRP A 95 -2.29 -4.11 13.04
CA TRP A 95 -1.10 -3.39 12.59
C TRP A 95 -0.13 -3.16 13.74
N THR A 96 1.17 -3.22 13.45
CA THR A 96 2.23 -2.81 14.37
C THR A 96 2.15 -1.31 14.66
N SER A 97 1.84 -0.49 13.65
CA SER A 97 1.44 0.91 13.86
C SER A 97 0.52 1.42 12.75
N ILE A 98 -0.21 2.49 13.06
CA ILE A 98 -1.10 3.20 12.15
C ILE A 98 -0.79 4.69 12.29
N CYS A 99 -0.55 5.38 11.19
CA CYS A 99 -0.27 6.81 11.18
C CYS A 99 -0.81 7.47 9.91
N HIS A 100 -0.91 8.80 9.89
CA HIS A 100 -1.26 9.54 8.66
C HIS A 100 -0.03 10.01 7.87
N MET A 101 1.15 9.93 8.48
CA MET A 101 2.45 10.31 7.92
C MET A 101 3.53 9.59 8.70
N ALA A 102 4.58 9.14 8.02
CA ALA A 102 5.74 8.52 8.64
C ALA A 102 7.03 8.97 7.94
N GLU A 103 8.05 9.25 8.74
CA GLU A 103 9.44 9.29 8.28
C GLU A 103 10.08 7.99 8.76
N VAL A 104 10.55 7.17 7.82
CA VAL A 104 11.12 5.86 8.13
C VAL A 104 12.59 5.89 7.76
N PRO A 105 13.50 5.81 8.75
CA PRO A 105 14.92 5.62 8.48
C PRO A 105 15.11 4.24 7.82
N ASP A 106 15.58 4.24 6.57
CA ASP A 106 15.88 3.04 5.82
C ASP A 106 17.30 3.14 5.27
N ASP A 107 18.09 2.07 5.45
CA ASP A 107 19.50 2.01 5.07
C ASP A 107 19.69 1.80 3.54
N SER A 108 18.63 1.98 2.74
CA SER A 108 18.60 1.78 1.29
C SER A 108 19.37 2.84 0.46
N GLY A 109 20.16 3.70 1.12
CA GLY A 109 20.96 4.75 0.47
C GLY A 109 20.16 6.05 0.22
N PRO A 110 20.68 7.02 -0.54
CA PRO A 110 20.18 8.40 -0.58
C PRO A 110 18.77 8.59 -1.20
N LEU A 111 18.05 7.52 -1.51
CA LEU A 111 16.64 7.57 -1.91
C LEU A 111 15.76 7.32 -0.69
N ALA A 112 15.74 8.27 0.23
CA ALA A 112 14.68 8.33 1.23
C ALA A 112 13.36 8.49 0.47
N ILE A 113 12.51 7.46 0.49
CA ILE A 113 11.12 7.60 0.09
C ILE A 113 10.44 8.47 1.16
N GLY A 114 10.48 9.78 0.94
CA GLY A 114 9.58 10.70 1.63
C GLY A 114 8.18 10.46 1.10
N VAL A 115 7.40 9.63 1.80
CA VAL A 115 5.99 9.47 1.47
C VAL A 115 5.25 10.71 1.94
N LEU A 116 5.18 11.71 1.07
CA LEU A 116 4.32 12.87 1.26
C LEU A 116 2.98 12.59 0.56
N VAL A 117 1.92 12.33 1.31
CA VAL A 117 0.55 12.34 0.78
C VAL A 117 0.02 13.78 0.93
N PRO A 118 -0.07 14.59 -0.13
CA PRO A 118 -0.47 15.99 0.03
C PRO A 118 -1.98 16.08 0.25
N THR A 119 -2.41 16.37 1.48
CA THR A 119 -3.71 16.97 1.70
C THR A 119 -3.64 18.48 1.47
N ALA A 120 -4.45 18.93 0.50
CA ALA A 120 -4.79 20.33 0.19
C ALA A 120 -3.82 21.15 -0.68
N ARG A 121 -4.43 21.81 -1.69
CA ARG A 121 -3.83 22.65 -2.73
C ARG A 121 -2.94 23.74 -2.15
N LEU A 122 -1.65 23.72 -2.50
CA LEU A 122 -0.83 24.93 -2.58
C LEU A 122 0.02 24.86 -3.86
N ARG A 123 0.16 26.02 -4.53
CA ARG A 123 0.76 26.18 -5.86
C ARG A 123 2.19 25.63 -5.92
N PRO A 124 2.62 25.03 -7.06
CA PRO A 124 3.97 24.50 -7.17
C PRO A 124 5.00 25.62 -7.35
N PRO A 125 6.22 25.52 -6.79
CA PRO A 125 7.37 26.24 -7.30
C PRO A 125 7.84 25.60 -8.61
N ARG A 126 8.29 26.44 -9.56
CA ARG A 126 8.78 26.01 -10.86
C ARG A 126 10.06 25.17 -10.70
N LEU A 127 10.06 23.96 -11.24
CA LEU A 127 11.27 23.17 -11.52
C LEU A 127 11.41 22.99 -13.03
N ARG A 128 12.62 23.29 -13.53
CA ARG A 128 13.01 23.12 -14.93
C ARG A 128 13.11 21.62 -15.25
N THR A 129 12.40 21.17 -16.28
CA THR A 129 12.56 19.82 -16.82
C THR A 129 13.69 19.80 -17.84
N VAL A 130 14.54 18.76 -17.77
CA VAL A 130 15.37 18.32 -18.89
C VAL A 130 14.66 17.11 -19.49
N ASN A 131 14.40 17.17 -20.78
CA ASN A 131 13.63 16.18 -21.54
C ASN A 131 14.58 15.12 -22.13
N PRO A 132 14.40 13.82 -21.87
CA PRO A 132 14.91 12.78 -22.73
C PRO A 132 13.74 12.12 -23.47
N SER A 133 13.54 12.55 -24.70
CA SER A 133 12.75 11.81 -25.68
C SER A 133 13.54 10.58 -26.10
N SER A 134 13.28 9.48 -25.37
CA SER A 134 13.50 8.11 -25.80
C SER A 134 12.83 7.25 -24.74
N TRP A 135 11.53 6.97 -24.89
CA TRP A 135 10.99 5.80 -25.56
C TRP A 135 9.56 6.10 -26.04
#